data_AF-A0A1I3W5L2-F1
#
_entry.id   AF-A0A1I3W5L2-F1
#
_cell.length_a   1.000
_cell.length_b   1.000
_cell.length_c   1.000
_cell.angle_alpha   90.00
_cell.angle_beta   90.00
_cell.angle_gamma   90.00
#
_symmetry.space_group_name_H-M   'P 1'
#
loop_
_entity.id
_entity.type
_entity.pdbx_description
1 polymer ?
#
loop_
_entity_poly.entity_id
_entity_poly.type
_entity_poly.pdbx_seq_one_letter_code
_entity_poly.pdbx_strand_id
1 'polypeptide(L)'
;MLLLALTAVATPLPPSAVTFITGTLHLERYRATAADLNEDGAAEVLVYAEGPEHCGSGGCNLYVLSRAPTGWRIVTKMGVTRLPLRILPAKSHGWHDVSVHVAGGGILPGHDVRLRFDGHHYPENPTMSPAERLPSPSGRILLR
;
A
#
# COMPACT_ATOMS: atom_id res chain seq x y z
N MET A 1 11.84 -3.15 -35.83
CA MET A 1 12.03 -2.94 -34.38
C MET A 1 10.82 -3.50 -33.66
N LEU A 2 10.93 -4.71 -33.11
CA LEU A 2 9.87 -5.33 -32.33
C LEU A 2 9.98 -4.78 -30.90
N LEU A 3 9.02 -3.95 -30.48
CA LEU A 3 8.91 -3.52 -29.08
C LEU A 3 8.46 -4.75 -28.28
N LEU A 4 9.38 -5.39 -27.54
CA LEU A 4 8.97 -6.30 -26.47
C LEU A 4 8.26 -5.46 -25.42
N ALA A 5 6.94 -5.49 -25.41
CA ALA A 5 6.16 -5.05 -24.27
C ALA A 5 6.49 -6.02 -23.12
N LEU A 6 7.31 -5.59 -22.16
CA LEU A 6 7.43 -6.29 -20.89
C LEU A 6 6.03 -6.26 -20.25
N THR A 7 5.31 -7.36 -20.36
CA THR A 7 4.17 -7.61 -19.50
C THR A 7 4.71 -7.69 -18.08
N ALA A 8 4.37 -6.70 -17.24
CA ALA A 8 4.65 -6.77 -15.82
C ALA A 8 3.84 -7.94 -15.25
N VAL A 9 4.48 -9.11 -15.15
CA VAL A 9 3.92 -10.25 -14.42
C VAL A 9 3.75 -9.81 -12.98
N ALA A 10 2.53 -9.89 -12.45
CA ALA A 10 2.30 -9.63 -11.04
C ALA A 10 3.18 -10.59 -10.24
N THR A 11 4.18 -10.05 -9.53
CA THR A 11 5.09 -10.86 -8.73
C THR A 11 4.26 -11.63 -7.70
N PRO A 12 4.27 -12.98 -7.72
CA PRO A 12 3.55 -13.75 -6.72
C PRO A 12 4.11 -13.43 -5.33
N LEU A 13 3.24 -13.39 -4.33
CA LEU A 13 3.64 -13.11 -2.96
C LEU A 13 4.59 -14.21 -2.46
N PRO A 14 5.68 -13.86 -1.75
CA PRO A 14 6.51 -14.87 -1.09
C PRO A 14 5.68 -15.73 -0.13
N PRO A 15 5.85 -17.06 -0.08
CA PRO A 15 5.10 -17.92 0.85
C PRO A 15 5.25 -17.50 2.31
N SER A 16 6.45 -17.04 2.71
CA SER A 16 6.68 -16.53 4.06
C SER A 16 5.89 -15.26 4.37
N ALA A 17 5.58 -14.43 3.37
CA ALA A 17 4.71 -13.27 3.53
C ALA A 17 3.28 -13.71 3.80
N VAL A 18 2.79 -14.71 3.05
CA VAL A 18 1.46 -15.29 3.26
C VAL A 18 1.33 -15.84 4.67
N THR A 19 2.32 -16.60 5.16
CA THR A 19 2.35 -17.10 6.54
C THR A 19 2.34 -15.96 7.57
N PHE A 20 3.09 -14.89 7.35
CA PHE A 20 3.07 -13.73 8.26
C PHE A 20 1.70 -13.03 8.27
N ILE A 21 1.07 -12.87 7.10
CA ILE A 21 -0.25 -12.26 6.96
C ILE A 21 -1.32 -13.06 7.71
N THR A 22 -1.36 -14.38 7.51
CA THR A 22 -2.41 -15.22 8.12
C THR A 22 -2.10 -15.58 9.57
N GLY A 23 -0.83 -15.83 9.90
CA GLY A 23 -0.41 -16.31 11.22
C GLY A 23 -0.08 -15.22 12.22
N THR A 24 0.43 -14.06 11.77
CA THR A 24 0.84 -12.95 12.66
C THR A 24 -0.14 -11.79 12.60
N LEU A 25 -0.61 -11.42 11.40
CA LEU A 25 -1.62 -10.35 11.27
C LEU A 25 -3.05 -10.87 11.44
N HIS A 26 -3.25 -12.19 11.46
CA HIS A 26 -4.56 -12.85 11.57
C HIS A 26 -5.57 -12.38 10.52
N LEU A 27 -5.11 -12.05 9.31
CA LEU A 27 -5.97 -11.61 8.22
C LEU A 27 -6.53 -12.82 7.47
N GLU A 28 -7.82 -13.10 7.66
CA GLU A 28 -8.52 -14.19 6.96
C GLU A 28 -8.95 -13.81 5.55
N ARG A 29 -9.25 -12.53 5.33
CA ARG A 29 -9.65 -11.98 4.03
C ARG A 29 -8.79 -10.77 3.72
N TYR A 30 -8.10 -10.80 2.59
CA TYR A 30 -7.26 -9.69 2.16
C TYR A 30 -7.01 -9.74 0.66
N ARG A 31 -6.65 -8.58 0.11
CA ARG A 31 -5.97 -8.47 -1.19
C ARG A 31 -4.54 -8.05 -0.94
N ALA A 32 -3.59 -8.66 -1.63
CA ALA A 32 -2.19 -8.29 -1.48
C ALA A 32 -1.42 -8.37 -2.79
N THR A 33 -0.36 -7.58 -2.85
CA THR A 33 0.55 -7.50 -4.00
C THR A 33 1.95 -7.14 -3.52
N ALA A 34 2.95 -7.43 -4.33
CA ALA A 34 4.34 -7.10 -4.06
C ALA A 34 4.83 -6.00 -5.01
N ALA A 35 5.56 -5.03 -4.47
CA ALA A 35 6.25 -4.01 -5.24
C ALA A 35 7.50 -3.59 -4.48
N ASP A 36 8.61 -3.43 -5.19
CA ASP A 36 9.84 -2.87 -4.63
C ASP A 36 9.67 -1.36 -4.45
N LEU A 37 9.39 -0.94 -3.22
CA LEU A 37 9.10 0.47 -2.91
C LEU A 37 10.38 1.27 -2.73
N ASN A 38 11.48 0.64 -2.31
CA ASN A 38 12.75 1.30 -2.02
C ASN A 38 13.85 1.01 -3.07
N GLU A 39 13.57 0.17 -4.05
CA GLU A 39 14.50 -0.29 -5.10
C GLU A 39 15.76 -1.01 -4.57
N ASP A 40 15.63 -1.74 -3.45
CA ASP A 40 16.72 -2.54 -2.91
C ASP A 40 16.80 -3.97 -3.50
N GLY A 41 15.89 -4.31 -4.42
CA GLY A 41 15.79 -5.62 -5.04
C GLY A 41 14.94 -6.63 -4.25
N ALA A 42 14.45 -6.25 -3.07
CA ALA A 42 13.55 -7.04 -2.25
C ALA A 42 12.18 -6.36 -2.10
N ALA A 43 11.20 -6.86 -2.85
CA ALA A 43 9.86 -6.26 -2.84
C ALA A 43 9.20 -6.23 -1.45
N GLU A 44 8.62 -5.07 -1.12
CA GLU A 44 7.61 -4.92 -0.08
C GLU A 44 6.30 -5.60 -0.48
N VAL A 45 5.53 -6.00 0.55
CA VAL A 45 4.20 -6.57 0.39
C VAL A 45 3.17 -5.59 0.93
N LEU A 46 2.22 -5.20 0.07
CA LEU A 46 1.14 -4.30 0.41
C LEU A 46 -0.14 -5.13 0.56
N VAL A 47 -0.79 -5.03 1.73
CA VAL A 47 -1.90 -5.90 2.14
C VAL A 47 -3.10 -5.05 2.53
N TYR A 48 -4.15 -5.08 1.71
CA TYR A 48 -5.44 -4.47 2.00
C TYR A 48 -6.30 -5.48 2.75
N ALA A 49 -6.48 -5.26 4.06
CA ALA A 49 -7.19 -6.16 4.94
C ALA A 49 -8.70 -5.99 4.76
N GLU A 50 -9.37 -7.04 4.29
CA GLU A 50 -10.80 -7.04 4.06
C GLU A 50 -11.53 -7.67 5.25
N GLY A 51 -12.71 -7.17 5.58
CA GLY A 51 -13.55 -7.76 6.63
C GLY A 51 -14.05 -6.72 7.64
N PRO A 52 -15.11 -7.05 8.39
CA PRO A 52 -15.78 -6.10 9.28
C PRO A 52 -14.84 -5.56 10.37
N GLU A 53 -13.91 -6.37 10.87
CA GLU A 53 -12.95 -5.98 11.91
C GLU A 53 -11.84 -5.03 11.41
N HIS A 54 -11.73 -4.87 10.09
CA HIS A 54 -10.68 -4.07 9.45
C HIS A 54 -11.22 -2.93 8.60
N CYS A 55 -12.53 -2.87 8.41
CA CYS A 55 -13.19 -1.93 7.53
C CYS A 55 -14.28 -1.15 8.27
N GLY A 56 -14.31 0.16 8.04
CA GLY A 56 -15.39 1.04 8.46
C GLY A 56 -15.89 1.89 7.30
N SER A 57 -16.65 2.94 7.62
CA SER A 57 -17.16 3.87 6.59
C SER A 57 -16.04 4.60 5.83
N GLY A 58 -14.88 4.77 6.45
CA GLY A 58 -13.70 5.42 5.85
C GLY A 58 -12.92 4.54 4.87
N GLY A 59 -13.18 3.23 4.83
CA GLY A 59 -12.36 2.25 4.13
C GLY A 59 -11.79 1.22 5.09
N CYS A 60 -10.75 0.51 4.64
CA CYS A 60 -10.13 -0.59 5.39
C CYS A 60 -8.69 -0.30 5.80
N ASN A 61 -8.13 -1.19 6.63
CA ASN A 61 -6.72 -1.18 6.96
C ASN A 61 -5.87 -1.58 5.75
N LEU A 62 -4.78 -0.85 5.50
CA LEU A 62 -3.72 -1.22 4.55
C LEU A 62 -2.40 -1.37 5.28
N TYR A 63 -1.71 -2.48 5.08
CA TYR A 63 -0.40 -2.74 5.66
C TYR A 63 0.67 -2.65 4.56
N VAL A 64 1.82 -2.08 4.91
CA VAL A 64 3.06 -2.17 4.14
C VAL A 64 4.02 -3.02 4.94
N LEU A 65 4.47 -4.13 4.36
CA LEU A 65 5.39 -5.08 4.97
C LEU A 65 6.71 -5.05 4.22
N SER A 66 7.83 -5.07 4.94
CA SER A 66 9.17 -5.17 4.36
C SER A 66 9.92 -6.32 5.00
N ARG A 67 10.96 -6.80 4.33
CA ARG A 67 11.82 -7.86 4.87
C ARG A 67 12.55 -7.37 6.12
N ALA A 68 12.73 -8.30 7.04
CA ALA A 68 13.57 -8.16 8.23
C ALA A 68 14.54 -9.36 8.29
N PRO A 69 15.62 -9.30 9.10
CA PRO A 69 16.57 -10.41 9.22
C PRO A 69 15.90 -11.75 9.53
N THR A 70 14.82 -11.74 10.31
CA THR A 70 14.06 -12.92 10.71
C THR A 70 12.61 -12.89 10.22
N GLY A 71 12.40 -12.55 8.94
CA GLY A 71 11.08 -12.66 8.29
C GLY A 71 10.55 -11.34 7.79
N TRP A 72 9.42 -10.90 8.34
CA TRP A 72 8.70 -9.70 7.91
C TRP A 72 8.49 -8.75 9.08
N ARG A 73 8.50 -7.45 8.78
CA ARG A 73 8.11 -6.39 9.72
C ARG A 73 7.03 -5.52 9.09
N ILE A 74 6.18 -4.94 9.94
CA ILE A 74 5.24 -3.90 9.51
C ILE A 74 6.03 -2.60 9.38
N VAL A 75 6.06 -2.03 8.18
CA VAL A 75 6.55 -0.68 7.93
C VAL A 75 5.49 0.33 8.36
N THR A 76 4.24 0.08 7.98
CA THR A 76 3.11 0.95 8.33
C THR A 76 1.81 0.16 8.32
N LYS A 77 0.90 0.48 9.24
CA LYS A 77 -0.51 0.13 9.17
C LYS A 77 -1.32 1.41 9.00
N MET A 78 -2.03 1.54 7.89
CA MET A 78 -2.89 2.68 7.60
C MET A 78 -4.34 2.33 7.91
N GLY A 79 -5.04 3.15 8.68
CA GLY A 79 -6.39 2.83 9.18
C GLY A 79 -7.55 3.17 8.25
N VAL A 80 -7.37 4.17 7.38
CA VAL A 80 -8.45 4.75 6.55
C VAL A 80 -8.03 4.78 5.10
N THR A 81 -8.10 3.63 4.44
CA THR A 81 -7.74 3.51 3.02
C THR A 81 -8.87 2.93 2.19
N ARG A 82 -9.06 3.47 0.99
CA ARG A 82 -9.83 2.84 -0.08
C ARG A 82 -8.93 2.64 -1.28
N LEU A 83 -9.23 1.59 -2.05
CA LEU A 83 -8.59 1.35 -3.33
C LEU A 83 -9.07 2.38 -4.37
N PRO A 84 -8.27 2.71 -5.40
CA PRO A 84 -7.03 2.04 -5.79
C PRO A 84 -5.82 2.41 -4.91
N LEU A 85 -4.96 1.43 -4.68
CA LEU A 85 -3.60 1.64 -4.16
C LEU A 85 -2.64 1.78 -5.34
N ARG A 86 -1.87 2.86 -5.35
CA ARG A 86 -0.91 3.18 -6.41
C ARG A 86 0.49 3.35 -5.85
N ILE A 87 1.48 2.92 -6.62
CA ILE A 87 2.87 3.36 -6.49
C ILE A 87 3.07 4.56 -7.42
N LEU A 88 3.61 5.65 -6.87
CA LEU A 88 3.87 6.88 -7.62
C LEU A 88 5.33 6.92 -8.12
N PRO A 89 5.62 7.60 -9.24
CA PRO A 89 7.00 7.78 -9.69
C PRO A 89 7.85 8.62 -8.72
N ALA A 90 7.21 9.52 -7.97
CA ALA A 90 7.89 10.35 -6.97
C ALA A 90 8.36 9.50 -5.78
N LYS A 91 9.49 9.90 -5.20
CA LYS A 91 10.07 9.26 -4.02
C LYS A 91 10.30 10.26 -2.89
N SER A 92 10.20 9.78 -1.66
CA SER A 92 10.58 10.48 -0.44
C SER A 92 11.45 9.55 0.39
N HIS A 93 12.61 10.04 0.85
CA HIS A 93 13.56 9.25 1.66
C HIS A 93 13.93 7.88 1.04
N GLY A 94 14.12 7.85 -0.28
CA GLY A 94 14.50 6.64 -1.03
C GLY A 94 13.34 5.70 -1.37
N TRP A 95 12.16 5.91 -0.80
CA TRP A 95 10.98 5.08 -1.05
C TRP A 95 10.02 5.77 -2.01
N HIS A 96 9.41 5.02 -2.92
CA HIS A 96 8.28 5.47 -3.72
C HIS A 96 7.17 5.96 -2.83
N ASP A 97 6.62 7.14 -3.14
CA ASP A 97 5.39 7.57 -2.52
C ASP A 97 4.25 6.69 -3.00
N VAL A 98 3.24 6.53 -2.15
CA VAL A 98 2.05 5.78 -2.50
C VAL A 98 0.84 6.71 -2.56
N SER A 99 -0.19 6.29 -3.28
CA SER A 99 -1.47 6.97 -3.26
C SER A 99 -2.60 6.00 -3.01
N VAL A 100 -3.56 6.45 -2.21
CA VAL A 100 -4.80 5.76 -1.88
C VAL A 100 -5.96 6.73 -2.04
N HIS A 101 -7.16 6.18 -2.14
CA HIS A 101 -8.38 6.96 -2.10
C HIS A 101 -8.87 7.12 -0.66
N VAL A 102 -9.39 8.30 -0.30
CA VAL A 102 -10.06 8.54 0.98
C VAL A 102 -11.48 9.05 0.74
N ALA A 103 -12.45 8.45 1.44
CA ALA A 103 -13.86 8.84 1.38
C ALA A 103 -14.63 8.25 2.57
N GLY A 104 -15.80 8.81 2.87
CA GLY A 104 -16.59 8.41 4.05
C GLY A 104 -16.14 9.14 5.31
N GLY A 105 -16.78 8.87 6.45
CA GLY A 105 -16.51 9.61 7.70
C GLY A 105 -16.73 11.13 7.58
N GLY A 106 -17.58 11.59 6.66
CA GLY A 106 -17.80 13.00 6.34
C GLY A 106 -16.96 13.54 5.17
N ILE A 107 -16.01 12.77 4.63
CA ILE A 107 -15.24 13.15 3.44
C ILE A 107 -16.08 12.90 2.18
N LEU A 108 -16.75 13.95 1.72
CA LEU A 108 -17.55 13.99 0.49
C LEU A 108 -17.25 15.32 -0.26
N PRO A 109 -16.78 15.28 -1.52
CA PRO A 109 -16.45 14.09 -2.31
C PRO A 109 -15.17 13.40 -1.84
N GLY A 110 -15.10 12.10 -2.10
CA GLY A 110 -13.88 11.32 -1.97
C GLY A 110 -12.77 11.83 -2.90
N HIS A 111 -11.52 11.62 -2.53
CA HIS A 111 -10.37 12.06 -3.32
C HIS A 111 -9.14 11.20 -3.06
N ASP A 112 -8.20 11.24 -4.00
CA ASP A 112 -6.92 10.58 -3.81
C ASP A 112 -5.97 11.46 -2.99
N VAL A 113 -5.12 10.80 -2.20
CA VAL A 113 -4.07 11.45 -1.41
C VAL A 113 -2.72 10.84 -1.75
N ARG A 114 -1.68 11.66 -1.70
CA ARG A 114 -0.27 11.26 -1.73
C ARG A 114 0.19 11.01 -0.31
N LEU A 115 0.82 9.87 -0.10
CA LEU A 115 1.43 9.45 1.14
C LEU A 115 2.93 9.35 0.91
N ARG A 116 3.66 10.28 1.53
CA ARG A 116 5.12 10.35 1.45
C ARG A 116 5.73 9.48 2.54
N PHE A 117 6.78 8.74 2.22
CA PHE A 117 7.56 8.04 3.22
C PHE A 117 8.43 9.04 3.99
N ASP A 118 8.43 9.00 5.32
CA ASP A 118 9.13 9.95 6.17
C ASP A 118 10.56 9.52 6.57
N GLY A 119 11.01 8.38 6.04
CA GLY A 119 12.27 7.72 6.41
C GLY A 119 12.07 6.50 7.32
N HIS A 120 10.89 6.35 7.91
CA HIS A 120 10.55 5.22 8.78
C HIS A 120 9.23 4.55 8.38
N HIS A 121 8.19 5.35 8.09
CA HIS A 121 6.86 4.88 7.75
C HIS A 121 6.11 5.86 6.81
N TYR A 122 4.98 5.43 6.27
CA TYR A 122 3.99 6.31 5.65
C TYR A 122 3.02 6.86 6.71
N PRO A 123 2.19 7.87 6.41
CA PRO A 123 1.15 8.33 7.33
C PRO A 123 0.16 7.20 7.68
N GLU A 124 -0.02 6.95 8.98
CA GLU A 124 -0.94 5.91 9.48
C GLU A 124 -2.41 6.29 9.28
N ASN A 125 -2.72 7.57 9.16
CA ASN A 125 -4.05 8.06 8.81
C ASN A 125 -3.99 8.91 7.53
N PRO A 126 -4.39 8.35 6.37
CA PRO A 126 -4.38 9.05 5.09
C PRO A 126 -5.31 10.27 4.99
N THR A 127 -6.16 10.54 5.99
CA THR A 127 -7.02 11.73 6.03
C THR A 127 -6.41 12.90 6.81
N MET A 128 -5.24 12.70 7.43
CA MET A 128 -4.57 13.67 8.28
C MET A 128 -3.22 14.09 7.69
N SER A 129 -2.72 15.26 8.11
CA SER A 129 -1.33 15.66 7.82
C SER A 129 -0.35 14.56 8.24
N PRO A 130 0.68 14.23 7.44
CA PRO A 130 1.15 14.94 6.25
C PRO A 130 0.59 14.40 4.92
N ALA A 131 -0.54 13.70 4.89
CA ALA A 131 -1.16 13.29 3.63
C ALA A 131 -1.61 14.51 2.81
N GLU A 132 -1.28 14.52 1.52
CA GLU A 132 -1.56 15.65 0.62
C GLU A 132 -2.60 15.25 -0.42
N ARG A 133 -3.63 16.07 -0.66
CA ARG A 133 -4.59 15.81 -1.74
C ARG A 133 -3.87 15.72 -3.09
N LEU A 134 -4.23 14.71 -3.88
CA LEU A 134 -3.64 14.42 -5.19
C LEU A 134 -4.73 14.41 -6.27
N PRO A 135 -5.01 15.54 -6.94
CA PRO A 135 -6.14 15.64 -7.89
C PRO A 135 -6.03 14.75 -9.13
N SER A 136 -4.81 14.36 -9.52
CA SER A 136 -4.55 13.57 -10.72
C SER A 136 -3.38 12.63 -10.47
N PRO A 137 -3.61 11.48 -9.79
CA PRO A 137 -2.54 10.55 -9.49
C PRO A 137 -2.01 9.88 -10.77
N SER A 138 -0.80 10.25 -11.16
CA SER A 138 0.01 9.50 -12.12
C SER A 138 0.78 8.41 -11.38
N GLY A 139 0.59 7.14 -11.75
CA GLY A 139 1.23 6.02 -11.05
C GLY A 139 0.60 4.68 -11.40
N ARG A 140 1.35 3.61 -11.18
CA ARG A 140 0.92 2.24 -11.47
C ARG A 140 -0.03 1.78 -10.36
N ILE A 141 -1.21 1.30 -10.76
CA ILE A 141 -2.16 0.70 -9.82
C ILE A 141 -1.64 -0.67 -9.41
N LEU A 142 -1.49 -0.86 -8.10
CA LEU A 142 -1.09 -2.13 -7.49
C LEU A 142 -2.31 -2.96 -7.08
N LEU A 143 -3.31 -2.32 -6.46
CA LEU A 143 -4.59 -2.95 -6.09
C LEU A 143 -5.77 -2.09 -6.58
N ARG A 144 -6.81 -2.76 -7.08
CA ARG A 144 -8.10 -2.17 -7.49
C ARG A 144 -9.21 -2.64 -6.58
#